data_AF-A0A953DTW7-F1
#
_entry.id   AF-A0A953DTW7-F1
#
_cell.length_a   1.000
_cell.length_b   1.000
_cell.length_c   1.000
_cell.angle_alpha   90.00
_cell.angle_beta   90.00
_cell.angle_gamma   90.00
#
_symmetry.space_group_name_H-M   'P 1'
#
loop_
_entity.id
_entity.type
_entity.pdbx_description
1 polymer ?
#
loop_
_entity_poly.entity_id
_entity_poly.type
_entity_poly.pdbx_seq_one_letter_code
_entity_poly.pdbx_strand_id
1 'polypeptide(L)'
;MTASPAETLSALEALRGLGPALEAAGAAVWTLDLATDRAAALGALPGAPAAGAAAAGVVHLEDRPRFEAARAALAADGRPRQVEFRLVLPDGSV
;
A
#
# COMPACT_ATOMS: atom_id res chain seq x y z
N MET A 1 -9.28 -6.44 -17.32
CA MET A 1 -9.44 -5.04 -17.78
C MET A 1 -8.38 -4.23 -17.05
N THR A 2 -7.25 -3.97 -17.68
CA THR A 2 -6.18 -3.12 -17.11
C THR A 2 -6.50 -1.67 -17.42
N ALA A 3 -6.48 -0.81 -16.41
CA ALA A 3 -6.60 0.64 -16.59
C ALA A 3 -5.50 1.13 -17.55
N SER A 4 -5.86 2.09 -18.41
CA SER A 4 -4.91 2.76 -19.30
C SER A 4 -3.85 3.52 -18.47
N PRO A 5 -2.61 3.67 -18.99
CA PRO A 5 -1.59 4.49 -18.34
C PRO A 5 -2.07 5.92 -18.00
N ALA A 6 -2.93 6.51 -18.84
CA ALA A 6 -3.49 7.85 -18.61
C ALA A 6 -4.51 7.89 -17.46
N GLU A 7 -5.34 6.85 -17.32
CA GLU A 7 -6.30 6.72 -16.21
C GLU A 7 -5.57 6.51 -14.88
N THR A 8 -4.47 5.75 -14.91
CA THR A 8 -3.62 5.54 -13.74
C THR A 8 -2.97 6.84 -13.28
N LEU A 9 -2.42 7.64 -14.21
CA LEU A 9 -1.81 8.92 -13.88
C LEU A 9 -2.84 9.92 -13.31
N SER A 10 -4.02 10.02 -13.92
CA SER A 10 -5.08 10.92 -13.44
C SER A 10 -5.59 10.53 -12.05
N ALA A 11 -5.72 9.23 -11.77
CA ALA A 11 -6.08 8.75 -10.43
C ALA A 11 -4.99 9.09 -9.39
N LEU A 12 -3.71 8.96 -9.75
CA LEU A 12 -2.59 9.32 -8.88
C LEU A 12 -2.55 10.83 -8.58
N GLU A 13 -2.84 11.68 -9.56
CA GLU A 13 -2.93 13.12 -9.38
C GLU A 13 -4.11 13.53 -8.48
N ALA A 14 -5.28 12.92 -8.67
CA ALA A 14 -6.43 13.14 -7.81
C ALA A 14 -6.14 12.74 -6.35
N LEU A 15 -5.43 11.64 -6.14
CA LEU A 15 -5.01 11.17 -4.81
C LEU A 15 -4.01 12.11 -4.13
N ARG A 16 -3.12 12.77 -4.90
CA ARG A 16 -2.19 13.78 -4.35
C ARG A 16 -2.92 14.99 -3.78
N GLY A 17 -4.04 15.40 -4.38
CA GLY A 17 -4.88 16.47 -3.86
C GLY A 17 -5.50 16.17 -2.49
N LEU A 18 -5.53 14.90 -2.07
CA LEU A 18 -6.09 14.48 -0.79
C LEU A 18 -5.09 14.50 0.36
N GLY A 19 -3.83 14.91 0.14
CA GLY A 19 -2.78 14.92 1.16
C GLY A 19 -3.21 15.48 2.53
N PRO A 20 -3.76 16.70 2.60
CA PRO A 20 -4.22 17.28 3.88
C PRO A 20 -5.36 16.52 4.55
N ALA A 21 -6.30 15.96 3.76
CA ALA A 21 -7.42 15.20 4.28
C ALA A 21 -6.99 13.81 4.79
N LEU A 22 -6.05 13.18 4.09
CA LEU A 22 -5.44 11.91 4.48
C LEU A 22 -4.66 12.05 5.79
N GLU A 23 -3.88 13.14 5.93
CA GLU A 23 -3.16 13.46 7.17
C GLU A 23 -4.12 13.65 8.35
N ALA A 24 -5.18 14.45 8.18
CA ALA A 24 -6.19 14.66 9.22
C ALA A 24 -6.93 13.36 9.62
N ALA A 25 -7.06 12.41 8.69
CA ALA A 25 -7.67 11.11 8.93
C ALA A 25 -6.70 10.05 9.48
N GLY A 26 -5.40 10.34 9.57
CA GLY A 26 -4.39 9.34 9.90
C GLY A 26 -4.30 8.21 8.86
N ALA A 27 -4.58 8.51 7.58
CA ALA A 27 -4.58 7.56 6.48
C ALA A 27 -3.49 7.90 5.45
N ALA A 28 -2.91 6.88 4.79
CA ALA A 28 -1.94 7.06 3.72
C ALA A 28 -2.33 6.24 2.52
N VAL A 29 -1.94 6.76 1.36
CA VAL A 29 -2.07 6.06 0.09
C VAL A 29 -0.67 5.78 -0.44
N TRP A 30 -0.49 4.57 -0.94
CA TRP A 30 0.72 4.11 -1.58
C TRP A 30 0.33 3.20 -2.73
N THR A 31 1.23 3.07 -3.70
CA THR A 31 1.10 2.10 -4.78
C THR A 31 2.06 0.95 -4.54
N LEU A 32 1.71 -0.20 -5.11
CA LEU A 32 2.51 -1.40 -5.03
C LEU A 32 2.62 -2.03 -6.41
N ASP A 33 3.85 -2.21 -6.87
CA ASP A 33 4.13 -3.09 -7.98
C ASP A 33 4.05 -4.55 -7.48
N LEU A 34 3.00 -5.26 -7.91
CA LEU A 34 2.79 -6.66 -7.53
C LEU A 34 3.83 -7.62 -8.13
N ALA A 35 4.45 -7.27 -9.25
CA ALA A 35 5.46 -8.10 -9.91
C ALA A 35 6.83 -7.97 -9.24
N THR A 36 7.17 -6.79 -8.71
CA THR A 36 8.48 -6.52 -8.10
C THR A 36 8.46 -6.35 -6.57
N ASP A 37 7.27 -6.38 -5.96
CA ASP A 37 7.02 -6.09 -4.54
C ASP A 37 7.56 -4.73 -4.07
N ARG A 38 7.53 -3.72 -4.95
CA ARG A 38 8.02 -2.38 -4.60
C ARG A 38 6.88 -1.43 -4.33
N ALA A 39 6.87 -0.86 -3.13
CA ALA A 39 5.97 0.22 -2.81
C ALA A 39 6.48 1.56 -3.36
N ALA A 40 5.58 2.43 -3.82
CA ALA A 40 5.85 3.84 -4.01
C ALA A 40 4.82 4.66 -3.23
N ALA A 41 5.31 5.47 -2.29
CA ALA A 41 4.48 6.26 -1.41
C ALA A 41 3.82 7.43 -2.17
N LEU A 42 2.54 7.69 -1.90
CA LEU A 42 1.82 8.88 -2.35
C LEU A 42 1.44 9.80 -1.17
N GLY A 43 2.03 9.57 -0.01
CA GLY A 43 1.85 10.32 1.24
C GLY A 43 2.76 9.76 2.33
N ALA A 44 2.92 10.48 3.43
CA ALA A 44 3.75 10.06 4.56
C ALA A 44 2.87 9.65 5.74
N LEU A 45 2.90 8.38 6.11
CA LEU A 45 2.49 7.94 7.45
C LEU A 45 3.64 7.18 8.12
N PRO A 46 3.81 7.33 9.44
CA PRO A 46 4.64 6.43 10.23
C PRO A 46 4.23 4.98 9.96
N GLY A 47 5.20 4.13 9.58
CA GLY A 47 4.98 2.71 9.29
C GLY A 47 4.54 2.38 7.86
N ALA A 48 4.19 3.37 7.03
CA ALA A 48 4.01 3.13 5.60
C ALA A 48 5.33 2.66 4.97
N PRO A 49 5.31 1.71 4.02
CA PRO A 49 6.54 1.27 3.38
C PRO A 49 7.21 2.45 2.66
N ALA A 50 8.50 2.63 2.91
CA ALA A 50 9.30 3.62 2.20
C ALA A 50 9.27 3.33 0.70
N ALA A 51 9.45 4.38 -0.13
CA ALA A 51 9.55 4.19 -1.57
C ALA A 51 10.68 3.20 -1.91
N GLY A 52 10.35 2.16 -2.68
CA GLY A 52 11.25 1.07 -3.07
C GLY A 52 11.40 -0.05 -2.04
N ALA A 53 10.80 0.06 -0.85
CA ALA A 53 10.81 -1.00 0.16
C ALA A 53 9.85 -2.13 -0.23
N ALA A 54 10.19 -3.34 0.22
CA ALA A 54 9.29 -4.49 0.17
C ALA A 54 8.08 -4.24 1.08
N ALA A 55 6.87 -4.28 0.53
CA ALA A 55 5.66 -3.98 1.30
C ALA A 55 5.41 -5.03 2.40
N ALA A 56 5.82 -6.28 2.18
CA ALA A 56 5.76 -7.32 3.22
C ALA A 56 6.74 -7.07 4.39
N GLY A 57 7.78 -6.26 4.18
CA GLY A 57 8.80 -5.97 5.18
C GLY A 57 8.29 -5.19 6.38
N VAL A 58 7.27 -4.37 6.18
CA VAL A 58 6.62 -3.57 7.24
C VAL A 58 5.44 -4.30 7.91
N VAL A 59 5.14 -5.54 7.52
CA VAL A 59 4.04 -6.32 8.13
C VAL A 59 4.57 -7.20 9.24
N HIS A 60 3.90 -7.19 10.40
CA HIS A 60 4.24 -8.05 11.53
C HIS A 60 4.26 -9.53 11.12
N LEU A 61 5.23 -10.30 11.65
CA LEU A 61 5.51 -11.68 11.18
C LEU A 61 4.28 -12.59 11.20
N GLU A 62 3.46 -12.50 12.24
CA GLU A 62 2.24 -13.29 12.38
C GLU A 62 1.16 -12.94 11.35
N ASP A 63 1.17 -11.71 10.84
CA ASP A 63 0.14 -11.22 9.92
C ASP A 63 0.54 -11.43 8.44
N ARG A 64 1.82 -11.72 8.17
CA ARG A 64 2.36 -11.93 6.80
C ARG A 64 1.59 -12.98 6.01
N PRO A 65 1.26 -14.18 6.53
CA PRO A 65 0.51 -15.17 5.76
C PRO A 65 -0.84 -14.65 5.28
N ARG A 66 -1.53 -13.85 6.11
CA ARG A 66 -2.83 -13.24 5.76
C ARG A 66 -2.67 -12.13 4.72
N PHE A 67 -1.65 -11.28 4.88
CA PHE A 67 -1.32 -10.22 3.93
C PHE A 67 -0.98 -10.78 2.54
N GLU A 68 -0.13 -11.81 2.47
CA GLU A 68 0.24 -12.47 1.22
C GLU A 68 -0.94 -13.18 0.56
N ALA A 69 -1.81 -13.83 1.33
CA ALA A 69 -3.03 -14.44 0.78
C ALA A 69 -3.96 -13.40 0.14
N ALA A 70 -4.13 -12.23 0.79
CA ALA A 70 -4.93 -11.14 0.23
C ALA A 70 -4.31 -10.60 -1.08
N ARG A 71 -2.99 -10.48 -1.15
CA ARG A 71 -2.26 -10.07 -2.36
C ARG A 71 -2.39 -11.08 -3.49
N ALA A 72 -2.20 -12.37 -3.20
CA ALA A 72 -2.35 -13.43 -4.19
C ALA A 72 -3.76 -13.46 -4.77
N ALA A 73 -4.78 -13.26 -3.93
CA ALA A 73 -6.17 -13.17 -4.38
C ALA A 73 -6.42 -11.94 -5.26
N LEU A 74 -5.92 -10.76 -4.86
CA LEU A 74 -5.99 -9.53 -5.66
C LEU A 74 -5.31 -9.72 -7.03
N ALA A 75 -4.15 -10.36 -7.07
CA ALA A 75 -3.42 -10.61 -8.32
C ALA A 75 -4.17 -11.59 -9.24
N ALA A 76 -4.89 -12.56 -8.66
CA ALA A 76 -5.61 -13.58 -9.41
C ALA A 76 -6.90 -13.05 -10.05
N ASP A 77 -7.67 -12.21 -9.34
CA ASP A 77 -9.01 -11.79 -9.78
C ASP A 77 -9.19 -10.28 -9.98
N GLY A 78 -8.19 -9.47 -9.62
CA GLY A 78 -8.22 -8.00 -9.75
C GLY A 78 -9.21 -7.31 -8.82
N ARG A 79 -9.85 -8.01 -7.87
CA ARG A 79 -10.84 -7.41 -6.98
C ARG A 79 -10.16 -6.80 -5.75
N PRO A 80 -10.60 -5.61 -5.29
CA PRO A 80 -10.07 -4.98 -4.08
C PRO A 80 -10.18 -5.90 -2.84
N ARG A 81 -9.25 -5.76 -1.90
CA ARG A 81 -9.27 -6.46 -0.61
C ARG A 81 -9.07 -5.48 0.53
N GLN A 82 -9.85 -5.64 1.58
CA GLN A 82 -9.61 -5.01 2.86
C GLN A 82 -8.94 -6.04 3.78
N VAL A 83 -7.77 -5.68 4.31
CA VAL A 83 -7.00 -6.54 5.21
C VAL A 83 -6.51 -5.70 6.38
N GLU A 84 -6.72 -6.21 7.58
CA GLU A 84 -6.17 -5.64 8.81
C GLU A 84 -4.90 -6.43 9.16
N PHE A 85 -3.83 -5.69 9.42
CA PHE A 85 -2.53 -6.21 9.80
C PHE A 85 -1.79 -5.14 10.60
N ARG A 86 -0.84 -5.57 11.43
CA ARG A 86 -0.02 -4.67 12.22
C ARG A 86 1.22 -4.24 11.43
N LEU A 87 1.59 -2.98 11.56
CA LEU A 87 2.79 -2.40 10.94
C LEU A 87 3.97 -2.49 11.90
N VAL A 88 5.11 -2.97 11.43
CA VAL A 88 6.37 -2.85 12.15
C VAL A 88 7.00 -1.51 11.80
N LEU A 89 7.12 -0.63 12.79
CA LEU A 89 7.73 0.68 12.65
C LEU A 89 9.27 0.58 12.55
N PRO A 90 9.97 1.63 12.06
CA PRO A 90 11.44 1.60 11.95
C PRO A 90 12.19 1.36 13.27
N ASP A 91 11.58 1.68 14.42
CA ASP A 91 12.12 1.41 15.75
C ASP A 91 11.84 -0.03 16.24
N GLY A 92 11.15 -0.85 15.44
CA GLY A 92 10.77 -2.22 15.75
C GLY A 92 9.48 -2.37 16.54
N SER A 93 8.81 -1.28 16.89
CA SER A 93 7.49 -1.32 17.52
C SER A 93 6.38 -1.71 16.54
N VAL A 94 5.22 -2.08 17.08
CA VAL A 94 4.05 -2.62 16.36
C VAL A 94 2.80 -1.85 16.74
#